data_AF-A0A1V5KVA3-F1
#
_entry.id   AF-A0A1V5KVA3-F1
#
_cell.length_a   1.000
_cell.length_b   1.000
_cell.length_c   1.000
_cell.angle_alpha   90.00
_cell.angle_beta   90.00
_cell.angle_gamma   90.00
#
_symmetry.space_group_name_H-M   'P 1'
#
loop_
_entity.id
_entity.type
_entity.pdbx_description
1 polymer ?
#
loop_
_entity_poly.entity_id
_entity_poly.type
_entity_poly.pdbx_seq_one_letter_code
_entity_poly.pdbx_strand_id
1 'polypeptide(L)'
;MDAPRQIVESGDSISVDGDLSDWSDAYFTEVSHPMLVQEKWDWSGPQDGRFVFAVRAHNDTVYVAVKTVDDRILLSDQHDELQDRIQVTSQSGNGTERLDATASTASDRVCTRICDDGLAAEFAFRGLGNADHFRLEISWVDHDRPENTKPSVLWWLDPEVEDFGSYKRANVR
;
A
#
# COMPACT_ATOMS: atom_id res chain seq x y z
N MET A 1 1.94 -15.06 -17.96
CA MET A 1 2.29 -15.33 -16.56
C MET A 1 3.59 -14.63 -16.31
N ASP A 2 3.55 -13.51 -15.60
CA ASP A 2 4.75 -12.79 -15.19
C ASP A 2 5.31 -13.52 -13.96
N ALA A 3 6.60 -13.85 -13.98
CA ALA A 3 7.23 -14.53 -12.85
C ALA A 3 7.15 -13.65 -11.57
N PRO A 4 7.12 -14.26 -10.36
CA PRO A 4 7.13 -13.51 -9.11
C PRO A 4 8.28 -12.50 -9.08
N ARG A 5 7.97 -11.26 -8.69
CA ARG A 5 8.94 -10.18 -8.61
C ARG A 5 9.97 -10.52 -7.53
N GLN A 6 11.24 -10.32 -7.86
CA GLN A 6 12.31 -10.47 -6.89
C GLN A 6 12.32 -9.21 -6.01
N ILE A 7 12.12 -9.38 -4.70
CA ILE A 7 12.19 -8.24 -3.78
C ILE A 7 13.63 -7.76 -3.65
N VAL A 8 13.79 -6.43 -3.54
CA VAL A 8 15.07 -5.77 -3.32
C VAL A 8 15.34 -5.70 -1.83
N GLU A 9 16.49 -6.23 -1.40
CA GLU A 9 17.01 -6.04 -0.05
C GLU A 9 17.58 -4.63 0.08
N SER A 10 17.14 -3.91 1.11
CA SER A 10 17.68 -2.63 1.52
C SER A 10 18.95 -2.84 2.30
N GLY A 11 20.01 -2.10 1.95
CA GLY A 11 21.27 -2.10 2.70
C GLY A 11 21.14 -1.50 4.10
N ASP A 12 20.23 -0.55 4.26
CA ASP A 12 19.95 0.17 5.50
C ASP A 12 18.56 -0.16 6.05
N SER A 13 18.37 0.04 7.36
CA SER A 13 17.07 -0.08 8.01
C SER A 13 16.11 1.00 7.51
N ILE A 14 14.87 0.60 7.23
CA ILE A 14 13.80 1.51 6.80
C ILE A 14 13.05 2.00 8.06
N SER A 15 12.94 3.32 8.23
CA SER A 15 12.10 3.93 9.26
C SER A 15 10.61 3.71 8.92
N VAL A 16 9.75 3.70 9.93
CA VAL A 16 8.28 3.67 9.74
C VAL A 16 7.74 4.91 10.42
N ASP A 17 7.79 6.04 9.71
CA ASP A 17 7.44 7.36 10.22
C ASP A 17 6.59 8.20 9.24
N GLY A 18 6.26 7.63 8.08
CA GLY A 18 5.48 8.28 7.02
C GLY A 18 6.32 9.22 6.16
N ASP A 19 7.64 9.32 6.39
CA ASP A 19 8.59 10.02 5.52
C ASP A 19 9.15 9.08 4.45
N LEU A 20 8.85 9.36 3.18
CA LEU A 20 9.37 8.54 2.09
C LEU A 20 10.79 8.91 1.67
N SER A 21 11.53 9.74 2.43
CA SER A 21 12.90 10.13 2.10
C SER A 21 13.86 8.94 1.96
N ASP A 22 13.68 7.92 2.80
CA ASP A 22 14.50 6.71 2.83
C ASP A 22 14.23 5.78 1.62
N TRP A 23 13.24 6.15 0.81
CA TRP A 23 12.83 5.46 -0.42
C TRP A 23 13.25 6.20 -1.69
N SER A 24 14.09 7.23 -1.58
CA SER A 24 14.46 8.11 -2.70
C SER A 24 15.12 7.40 -3.89
N ASP A 25 15.73 6.23 -3.68
CA ASP A 25 16.33 5.37 -4.71
C ASP A 25 15.45 4.16 -5.08
N ALA A 26 14.24 4.06 -4.53
CA ALA A 26 13.31 2.98 -4.83
C ALA A 26 12.61 3.18 -6.18
N TYR A 27 12.34 2.06 -6.87
CA TYR A 27 11.44 2.07 -8.01
C TYR A 27 9.99 2.01 -7.52
N PHE A 28 9.25 3.10 -7.70
CA PHE A 28 7.82 3.16 -7.43
C PHE A 28 7.02 2.65 -8.63
N THR A 29 6.13 1.70 -8.39
CA THR A 29 5.13 1.28 -9.38
C THR A 29 3.96 2.25 -9.33
N GLU A 30 3.59 2.81 -10.48
CA GLU A 30 2.43 3.69 -10.61
C GLU A 30 1.14 2.91 -10.88
N VAL A 31 0.08 3.29 -10.17
CA VAL A 31 -1.27 2.73 -10.29
C VAL A 31 -2.24 3.88 -10.61
N SER A 32 -2.21 4.34 -11.85
CA SER A 32 -3.16 5.34 -12.37
C SER A 32 -4.42 4.71 -12.99
N HIS A 33 -4.39 3.43 -13.30
CA HIS A 33 -5.55 2.66 -13.76
C HIS A 33 -5.67 1.42 -12.86
N PRO A 34 -6.45 1.50 -11.77
CA PRO A 34 -6.63 0.39 -10.84
C PRO A 34 -7.13 -0.86 -11.59
N MET A 35 -6.68 -2.02 -11.14
CA MET A 35 -7.10 -3.29 -11.74
C MET A 35 -8.59 -3.56 -11.47
N LEU A 36 -9.03 -3.25 -10.25
CA LEU A 36 -10.41 -3.33 -9.82
C LEU A 36 -10.82 -1.98 -9.22
N VAL A 37 -12.05 -1.58 -9.51
CA VAL A 37 -12.70 -0.41 -8.90
C VAL A 37 -14.08 -0.85 -8.43
N GLN A 38 -14.34 -0.75 -7.12
CA GLN A 38 -15.68 -0.87 -6.55
C GLN A 38 -16.32 0.51 -6.46
N GLU A 39 -17.64 0.57 -6.59
CA GLU A 39 -18.40 1.83 -6.66
C GLU A 39 -17.93 2.77 -7.80
N LYS A 40 -17.49 2.18 -8.94
CA LYS A 40 -16.98 2.86 -10.15
C LYS A 40 -17.79 4.07 -10.65
N TRP A 41 -19.06 4.21 -10.27
CA TRP A 41 -19.86 5.38 -10.62
C TRP A 41 -19.38 6.67 -9.95
N ASP A 42 -18.63 6.56 -8.85
CA ASP A 42 -18.01 7.66 -8.09
C ASP A 42 -16.50 7.77 -8.38
N TRP A 43 -15.99 7.09 -9.41
CA TRP A 43 -14.59 7.20 -9.87
C TRP A 43 -14.53 7.66 -11.33
N SER A 44 -13.93 8.83 -11.56
CA SER A 44 -13.94 9.54 -12.84
C SER A 44 -12.60 9.49 -13.58
N GLY A 45 -11.56 8.93 -12.97
CA GLY A 45 -10.25 8.72 -13.58
C GLY A 45 -9.11 8.91 -12.60
N PRO A 46 -7.84 8.91 -13.07
CA PRO A 46 -6.67 8.94 -12.19
C PRO A 46 -6.51 10.19 -11.31
N GLN A 47 -7.30 11.24 -11.52
CA GLN A 47 -7.30 12.44 -10.67
C GLN A 47 -8.16 12.28 -9.42
N ASP A 48 -9.13 11.37 -9.49
CA ASP A 48 -10.14 11.02 -8.47
C ASP A 48 -9.62 9.80 -7.69
N GLY A 49 -8.37 9.86 -7.25
CA GLY A 49 -7.66 8.72 -6.70
C GLY A 49 -6.75 7.96 -7.68
N ARG A 50 -5.46 7.98 -7.35
CA ARG A 50 -4.41 7.08 -7.84
C ARG A 50 -3.36 6.88 -6.74
N PHE A 51 -2.46 5.92 -6.90
CA PHE A 51 -1.34 5.78 -5.98
C PHE A 51 -0.09 5.22 -6.64
N VAL A 52 1.03 5.41 -5.96
CA VAL A 52 2.30 4.75 -6.25
C VAL A 52 2.71 3.93 -5.03
N PHE A 53 3.46 2.86 -5.25
CA PHE A 53 4.03 2.10 -4.14
C PHE A 53 5.40 1.51 -4.48
N ALA A 54 6.19 1.23 -3.45
CA ALA A 54 7.46 0.52 -3.53
C ALA A 54 7.52 -0.55 -2.43
N VAL A 55 8.29 -1.60 -2.68
CA VAL A 55 8.45 -2.72 -1.75
C VAL A 55 9.93 -3.02 -1.56
N ARG A 56 10.35 -3.14 -0.30
CA ARG A 56 11.72 -3.49 0.09
C ARG A 56 11.70 -4.53 1.19
N ALA A 57 12.77 -5.30 1.29
CA ALA A 57 13.04 -6.15 2.45
C ALA A 57 14.23 -5.59 3.21
N HIS A 58 14.23 -5.75 4.53
CA HIS A 58 15.43 -5.63 5.33
C HIS A 58 15.34 -6.65 6.47
N ASN A 59 16.36 -7.52 6.58
CA ASN A 59 16.36 -8.66 7.49
C ASN A 59 15.15 -9.60 7.27
N ASP A 60 14.28 -9.73 8.26
CA ASP A 60 13.08 -10.56 8.23
C ASP A 60 11.81 -9.76 7.91
N THR A 61 11.93 -8.46 7.65
CA THR A 61 10.80 -7.55 7.53
C THR A 61 10.65 -7.07 6.09
N VAL A 62 9.42 -7.13 5.57
CA VAL A 62 9.04 -6.50 4.31
C VAL A 62 8.40 -5.16 4.61
N TYR A 63 8.89 -4.14 3.94
CA TYR A 63 8.42 -2.78 4.01
C TYR A 63 7.67 -2.42 2.73
N VAL A 64 6.57 -1.69 2.87
CA VAL A 64 5.81 -1.15 1.74
C VAL A 64 5.65 0.34 1.95
N ALA A 65 6.12 1.14 0.99
CA ALA A 65 5.80 2.56 0.90
C ALA A 65 4.65 2.76 -0.07
N VAL A 66 3.65 3.55 0.31
CA VAL A 66 2.53 3.94 -0.55
C VAL A 66 2.38 5.44 -0.50
N LYS A 67 2.21 6.09 -1.66
CA LYS A 67 1.79 7.49 -1.74
C LYS A 67 0.55 7.59 -2.62
N THR A 68 -0.53 8.16 -2.09
CA THR A 68 -1.76 8.43 -2.85
C THR A 68 -1.75 9.83 -3.44
N VAL A 69 -2.53 10.00 -4.50
CA VAL A 69 -2.89 11.31 -5.03
C VAL A 69 -4.38 11.34 -5.28
N ASP A 70 -5.04 12.34 -4.73
CA ASP A 70 -6.47 12.56 -4.80
C ASP A 70 -6.79 14.03 -5.05
N ASP A 71 -7.89 14.31 -5.74
CA ASP A 71 -8.37 15.69 -5.92
C ASP A 71 -9.16 16.17 -4.71
N ARG A 72 -9.68 15.23 -3.90
CA ARG A 72 -10.30 15.50 -2.62
C ARG A 72 -9.88 14.48 -1.57
N ILE A 73 -9.23 14.96 -0.53
CA ILE A 73 -8.82 14.13 0.59
C ILE A 73 -9.81 14.30 1.75
N LEU A 74 -10.37 13.20 2.25
CA LEU A 74 -11.15 13.19 3.47
C LEU A 74 -10.34 12.63 4.63
N LEU A 75 -10.13 13.46 5.65
CA LEU A 75 -9.29 13.14 6.81
C LEU A 75 -10.11 13.19 8.10
N SER A 76 -9.82 12.29 9.04
CA SER A 76 -10.30 12.36 10.41
C SER A 76 -9.18 12.02 11.39
N ASP A 77 -9.26 12.56 12.60
CA ASP A 77 -8.40 12.16 13.71
C ASP A 77 -8.89 10.86 14.36
N GLN A 78 -10.16 10.49 14.18
CA GLN A 78 -10.76 9.26 14.68
C GLN A 78 -10.67 8.15 13.65
N HIS A 79 -10.06 7.03 14.03
CA HIS A 79 -9.84 5.89 13.12
C HIS A 79 -11.12 5.29 12.51
N ASP A 80 -12.23 5.32 13.25
CA ASP A 80 -13.49 4.66 12.86
C ASP A 80 -14.44 5.57 12.07
N GLU A 81 -14.09 6.84 11.87
CA GLU A 81 -14.84 7.76 11.03
C GLU A 81 -14.54 7.53 9.53
N LEU A 82 -15.51 7.93 8.68
CA LEU A 82 -15.36 7.92 7.23
C LEU A 82 -14.23 8.88 6.84
N GLN A 83 -13.23 8.32 6.16
CA GLN A 83 -12.02 9.01 5.73
C GLN A 83 -11.29 8.12 4.72
N ASP A 84 -10.32 8.71 4.05
CA ASP A 84 -9.51 7.95 3.13
C ASP A 84 -8.57 6.99 3.86
N ARG A 85 -8.31 5.85 3.22
CA ARG A 85 -7.58 4.77 3.86
C ARG A 85 -6.74 3.98 2.87
N ILE A 86 -5.48 3.79 3.21
CA ILE A 86 -4.60 2.83 2.53
C ILE A 86 -4.70 1.49 3.26
N GLN A 87 -4.83 0.41 2.52
CA GLN A 87 -4.88 -0.94 3.10
C GLN A 87 -3.88 -1.83 2.37
N VAL A 88 -3.03 -2.49 3.15
CA VAL A 88 -2.04 -3.43 2.62
C VAL A 88 -2.26 -4.79 3.26
N THR A 89 -2.51 -5.80 2.43
CA THR A 89 -2.70 -7.19 2.88
C THR A 89 -1.53 -8.04 2.38
N SER A 90 -0.87 -8.74 3.29
CA SER A 90 0.10 -9.78 2.96
C SER A 90 -0.52 -11.16 3.06
N GLN A 91 -0.12 -12.07 2.17
CA GLN A 91 -0.47 -13.48 2.20
C GLN A 91 0.79 -14.31 2.02
N SER A 92 1.02 -15.28 2.91
CA SER A 92 2.17 -16.20 2.84
C SER A 92 1.80 -17.56 3.41
N GLY A 93 2.74 -18.51 3.40
CA GLY A 93 2.57 -19.79 4.10
C GLY A 93 2.31 -19.67 5.61
N ASN A 94 2.63 -18.52 6.21
CA ASN A 94 2.40 -18.23 7.62
C ASN A 94 1.01 -17.63 7.90
N GLY A 95 0.21 -17.36 6.87
CA GLY A 95 -1.14 -16.79 6.97
C GLY A 95 -1.29 -15.45 6.27
N THR A 96 -2.40 -14.79 6.58
CA THR A 96 -2.79 -13.49 6.03
C THR A 96 -2.72 -12.43 7.12
N GLU A 97 -2.15 -11.28 6.81
CA GLU A 97 -2.12 -10.12 7.69
C GLU A 97 -2.50 -8.87 6.90
N ARG A 98 -3.35 -8.02 7.50
CA ARG A 98 -3.77 -6.74 6.93
C ARG A 98 -3.41 -5.61 7.87
N LEU A 99 -2.86 -4.55 7.29
CA LEU A 99 -2.56 -3.29 7.95
C LEU A 99 -3.31 -2.17 7.23
N ASP A 100 -3.99 -1.34 8.01
CA ASP A 100 -4.75 -0.19 7.53
C ASP A 100 -4.02 1.09 7.99
N ALA A 101 -4.00 2.11 7.13
CA ALA A 101 -3.42 3.41 7.41
C ALA A 101 -4.44 4.51 7.10
N THR A 102 -4.74 5.31 8.11
CA THR A 102 -5.53 6.55 8.01
C THR A 102 -4.66 7.76 8.34
N ALA A 103 -5.24 8.96 8.28
CA ALA A 103 -4.55 10.23 8.55
C ALA A 103 -3.82 10.28 9.91
N SER A 104 -4.37 9.62 10.94
CA SER A 104 -3.86 9.63 12.31
C SER A 104 -3.05 8.39 12.69
N THR A 105 -2.81 7.46 11.76
CA THR A 105 -2.11 6.21 12.07
C THR A 105 -0.62 6.45 12.32
N ALA A 106 -0.16 6.11 13.52
CA ALA A 106 1.24 6.17 13.91
C ALA A 106 1.59 5.02 14.87
N SER A 107 2.44 4.11 14.42
CA SER A 107 2.93 2.94 15.16
C SER A 107 4.28 2.49 14.60
N ASP A 108 4.91 1.51 15.25
CA ASP A 108 6.13 0.87 14.78
C ASP A 108 5.94 -0.07 13.56
N ARG A 109 4.70 -0.17 13.07
CA ARG A 109 4.32 -1.04 11.93
C ARG A 109 3.63 -0.32 10.79
N VAL A 110 2.98 0.78 11.09
CA VAL A 110 2.26 1.62 10.14
C VAL A 110 2.39 3.06 10.60
N CYS A 111 2.85 3.94 9.73
CA CYS A 111 2.85 5.38 9.99
C CYS A 111 2.44 6.14 8.73
N THR A 112 1.62 7.17 8.91
CA THR A 112 1.09 8.01 7.84
C THR A 112 1.58 9.44 7.99
N ARG A 113 1.82 10.10 6.86
CA ARG A 113 1.99 11.54 6.74
C ARG A 113 1.00 12.10 5.72
N ILE A 114 0.27 13.15 6.13
CA ILE A 114 -0.59 13.91 5.23
C ILE A 114 0.28 14.73 4.27
N CYS A 115 0.00 14.64 2.98
CA CYS A 115 0.61 15.43 1.91
C CYS A 115 -0.42 16.43 1.35
N ASP A 116 0.03 17.39 0.55
CA ASP A 116 -0.87 18.36 -0.10
C ASP A 116 -1.93 17.70 -1.00
N ASP A 117 -1.59 16.54 -1.58
CA ASP A 117 -2.35 15.84 -2.60
C ASP A 117 -2.77 14.42 -2.20
N GLY A 118 -2.48 13.96 -0.98
CA GLY A 118 -2.90 12.63 -0.54
C GLY A 118 -2.29 12.22 0.80
N LEU A 119 -2.09 10.91 0.96
CA LEU A 119 -1.41 10.32 2.11
C LEU A 119 -0.12 9.62 1.63
N ALA A 120 0.94 9.77 2.40
CA ALA A 120 2.10 8.89 2.35
C ALA A 120 2.05 7.94 3.55
N ALA A 121 2.25 6.65 3.34
CA ALA A 121 2.26 5.67 4.41
C ALA A 121 3.35 4.62 4.21
N GLU A 122 3.89 4.16 5.32
CA GLU A 122 4.86 3.07 5.39
C GLU A 122 4.28 1.91 6.21
N PHE A 123 4.48 0.69 5.75
CA PHE A 123 3.97 -0.53 6.38
C PHE A 123 5.11 -1.51 6.61
N ALA A 124 5.13 -2.19 7.76
CA ALA A 124 6.11 -3.22 8.10
C ALA A 124 5.46 -4.58 8.45
N PHE A 125 5.73 -5.56 7.60
CA PHE A 125 5.33 -6.96 7.75
C PHE A 125 6.51 -7.80 8.25
N ARG A 126 6.54 -8.03 9.56
CA ARG A 126 7.61 -8.77 10.24
C ARG A 126 7.55 -10.26 9.91
N GLY A 127 8.70 -10.90 9.78
CA GLY A 127 8.82 -12.32 9.41
C GLY A 127 8.54 -12.62 7.94
N LEU A 128 7.96 -11.69 7.17
CA LEU A 128 7.62 -11.89 5.76
C LEU A 128 8.87 -11.95 4.87
N GLY A 129 9.97 -11.31 5.26
CA GLY A 129 11.24 -11.34 4.54
C GLY A 129 11.92 -12.72 4.51
N ASN A 130 11.50 -13.63 5.40
CA ASN A 130 11.95 -15.02 5.43
C ASN A 130 11.05 -15.98 4.63
N ALA A 131 9.94 -15.50 4.06
CA ALA A 131 9.07 -16.33 3.24
C ALA A 131 9.71 -16.59 1.88
N ASP A 132 9.68 -17.85 1.43
CA ASP A 132 10.12 -18.22 0.07
C ASP A 132 9.30 -17.48 -1.00
N HIS A 133 8.02 -17.29 -0.71
CA HIS A 133 7.05 -16.57 -1.53
C HIS A 133 5.99 -15.91 -0.64
N PHE A 134 5.56 -14.73 -1.05
CA PHE A 134 4.40 -14.05 -0.47
C PHE A 134 3.71 -13.16 -1.52
N ARG A 135 2.47 -12.77 -1.23
CA ARG A 135 1.69 -11.84 -2.03
C ARG A 135 1.41 -10.57 -1.23
N LEU A 136 1.41 -9.43 -1.90
CA LEU A 136 0.91 -8.16 -1.36
C LEU A 136 -0.26 -7.67 -2.20
N GLU A 137 -1.35 -7.29 -1.53
CA GLU A 137 -2.47 -6.56 -2.09
C GLU A 137 -2.48 -5.15 -1.50
N ILE A 138 -2.68 -4.14 -2.35
CA ILE A 138 -2.72 -2.73 -1.94
C ILE A 138 -4.02 -2.14 -2.47
N SER A 139 -4.78 -1.49 -1.58
CA SER A 139 -5.98 -0.76 -1.93
C SER A 139 -6.02 0.65 -1.33
N TRP A 140 -6.68 1.56 -2.04
CA TRP A 140 -7.05 2.88 -1.60
C TRP A 140 -8.57 2.95 -1.47
N VAL A 141 -9.06 3.27 -0.29
CA VAL A 141 -10.44 3.62 -0.04
C VAL A 141 -10.54 5.14 -0.14
N ASP A 142 -11.19 5.61 -1.19
CA ASP A 142 -11.37 7.01 -1.55
C ASP A 142 -12.76 7.47 -1.09
N HIS A 143 -12.77 8.35 -0.07
CA HIS A 143 -13.98 9.01 0.39
C HIS A 143 -14.03 10.44 -0.09
N ASP A 144 -14.74 10.62 -1.19
CA ASP A 144 -14.95 11.93 -1.76
C ASP A 144 -15.95 12.79 -0.94
N ARG A 145 -16.83 12.17 -0.13
CA ARG A 145 -17.87 12.90 0.64
C ARG A 145 -18.11 12.31 2.04
N PRO A 146 -18.19 13.15 3.09
CA PRO A 146 -18.53 12.68 4.44
C PRO A 146 -19.92 12.02 4.53
N GLU A 147 -20.85 12.38 3.64
CA GLU A 147 -22.20 11.83 3.61
C GLU A 147 -22.30 10.54 2.77
N ASN A 148 -21.26 10.19 1.99
CA ASN A 148 -21.23 8.99 1.17
C ASN A 148 -20.70 7.81 1.98
N THR A 149 -21.55 6.83 2.27
CA THR A 149 -21.17 5.59 2.94
C THR A 149 -20.62 4.53 1.98
N LYS A 150 -20.50 4.85 0.69
CA LYS A 150 -20.04 3.98 -0.39
C LYS A 150 -18.85 4.61 -1.12
N PRO A 151 -17.65 4.55 -0.52
CA PRO A 151 -16.44 5.05 -1.15
C PRO A 151 -16.09 4.28 -2.42
N SER A 152 -15.39 4.95 -3.33
CA SER A 152 -14.63 4.27 -4.37
C SER A 152 -13.53 3.46 -3.69
N VAL A 153 -13.31 2.22 -4.14
CA VAL A 153 -12.17 1.44 -3.67
C VAL A 153 -11.35 1.01 -4.87
N LEU A 154 -10.09 1.41 -4.87
CA LEU A 154 -9.14 1.22 -5.95
C LEU A 154 -8.13 0.16 -5.54
N TRP A 155 -8.02 -0.92 -6.32
CA TRP A 155 -7.03 -1.97 -6.06
C TRP A 155 -5.93 -1.99 -7.12
N TRP A 156 -4.69 -2.16 -6.66
CA TRP A 156 -3.56 -2.50 -7.52
C TRP A 156 -3.58 -3.97 -7.93
N LEU A 157 -4.50 -4.79 -7.43
CA LEU A 157 -4.47 -6.23 -7.65
C LEU A 157 -5.85 -6.83 -7.91
N ASP A 158 -5.90 -7.77 -8.85
CA ASP A 158 -7.01 -8.72 -8.96
C ASP A 158 -6.65 -9.97 -8.14
N PRO A 159 -7.37 -10.28 -7.04
CA PRO A 159 -7.11 -11.45 -6.23
C PRO A 159 -7.23 -12.77 -7.02
N GLU A 160 -7.92 -12.78 -8.16
CA GLU A 160 -8.08 -13.93 -9.07
C GLU A 160 -6.86 -14.16 -9.98
N VAL A 161 -5.88 -13.24 -10.01
CA VAL A 161 -4.64 -13.35 -10.79
C VAL A 161 -3.44 -13.63 -9.87
N GLU A 162 -3.08 -14.91 -9.72
CA GLU A 162 -2.05 -15.38 -8.78
C GLU A 162 -0.65 -14.74 -8.95
N ASP A 163 -0.26 -14.39 -10.18
CA ASP A 163 1.08 -13.85 -10.48
C ASP A 163 1.23 -12.37 -10.05
N PHE A 164 0.14 -11.63 -9.94
CA PHE A 164 0.21 -10.19 -9.66
C PHE A 164 0.41 -9.95 -8.16
N GLY A 165 1.32 -9.02 -7.84
CA GLY A 165 1.81 -8.74 -6.47
C GLY A 165 2.43 -9.93 -5.75
N SER A 166 2.82 -10.98 -6.49
CA SER A 166 3.64 -12.07 -5.99
C SER A 166 5.11 -11.65 -5.92
N TYR A 167 5.71 -11.85 -4.75
CA TYR A 167 7.11 -11.58 -4.46
C TYR A 167 7.82 -12.84 -4.01
N LYS A 168 9.11 -12.91 -4.32
CA LYS A 168 10.03 -13.91 -3.78
C LYS A 168 11.36 -13.25 -3.43
N ARG A 169 12.12 -13.86 -2.53
CA ARG A 169 13.46 -13.38 -2.22
C ARG A 169 14.40 -13.56 -3.41
N ALA A 170 15.35 -12.64 -3.51
CA ALA A 170 16.54 -12.87 -4.31
C ALA A 170 17.26 -14.13 -3.83
N ASN A 171 17.50 -15.10 -4.72
CA ASN A 171 18.40 -16.20 -4.40
C ASN A 171 19.79 -15.61 -4.14
N VAL A 172 20.19 -15.52 -2.88
CA VAL A 172 21.57 -15.24 -2.50
C VAL A 172 22.37 -16.48 -2.90
N ARG A 173 23.14 -16.38 -3.98
CA ARG A 173 24.10 -17.41 -4.38
C ARG A 173 25.39 -17.28 -3.58
#